data_AF-A0AAD5TC64-F1
#
_entry.id   AF-A0AAD5TC64-F1
#
_cell.length_a   1.000
_cell.length_b   1.000
_cell.length_c   1.000
_cell.angle_alpha   90.00
_cell.angle_beta   90.00
_cell.angle_gamma   90.00
#
_symmetry.space_group_name_H-M   'P 1'
#
loop_
_entity.id
_entity.type
_entity.pdbx_description
1 polymer ?
#
loop_
_entity_poly.entity_id
_entity_poly.type
_entity_poly.pdbx_seq_one_letter_code
_entity_poly.pdbx_strand_id
1 'polypeptide(L)'
;MLQKARIMRDIPQLVYLLRSGLLRNLGGVNEPQLYAHLYLKTKRLIEDYHNEASAITYAEVMNTGPSQQREMFVSDTRQSFGSTALVLHGGATFALYHFGVAKALFNNDLLPRIITGSSISALVAALICTHTDNDLPSIFDASAVKLEPFEKKGGGGYRRKLRRLLETGYILDAKVFAQVIEDNLGDSTFEEAFKKTKRILNITVNSKRKNEVPRLLNYLTAPTVLIRTAACASASSLGIFESTDLKAKMKDGTVVNWGSHNVKWTEANESHEW
;
A
#
# COMPACT_ATOMS: atom_id res chain seq x y z
N MET A 1 -2.72 10.18 -33.37
CA MET A 1 -2.94 8.86 -34.03
C MET A 1 -4.09 8.11 -33.39
N LEU A 2 -4.06 7.88 -32.07
CA LEU A 2 -5.18 7.26 -31.32
C LEU A 2 -6.55 7.89 -31.62
N GLN A 3 -6.66 9.22 -31.52
CA GLN A 3 -7.90 9.93 -31.81
C GLN A 3 -8.42 9.73 -33.25
N LYS A 4 -7.51 9.61 -34.24
CA LYS A 4 -7.90 9.34 -35.63
C LYS A 4 -8.48 7.93 -35.75
N ALA A 5 -7.81 6.93 -35.18
CA ALA A 5 -8.27 5.55 -35.17
C ALA A 5 -9.63 5.40 -34.45
N ARG A 6 -9.85 6.15 -33.35
CA ARG A 6 -11.12 6.24 -32.63
C ARG A 6 -12.25 6.79 -33.51
N ILE A 7 -12.02 7.95 -34.13
CA ILE A 7 -13.01 8.60 -35.00
C ILE A 7 -13.39 7.68 -36.18
N MET A 8 -12.42 6.96 -36.73
CA MET A 8 -12.64 6.00 -37.81
C MET A 8 -13.24 4.66 -37.34
N ARG A 9 -13.38 4.45 -36.03
CA ARG A 9 -13.80 3.17 -35.39
C ARG A 9 -12.97 1.97 -35.85
N ASP A 10 -11.68 2.19 -36.12
CA ASP A 10 -10.75 1.14 -36.52
C ASP A 10 -10.22 0.39 -35.28
N ILE A 11 -10.98 -0.60 -34.82
CA ILE A 11 -10.66 -1.39 -33.62
C ILE A 11 -9.32 -2.12 -33.74
N PRO A 12 -8.97 -2.80 -34.86
CA PRO A 12 -7.65 -3.41 -35.02
C PRO A 12 -6.51 -2.40 -34.87
N GLN A 13 -6.64 -1.22 -35.47
CA GLN A 13 -5.62 -0.18 -35.36
C GLN A 13 -5.51 0.38 -33.94
N LEU A 14 -6.64 0.54 -33.23
CA LEU A 14 -6.65 0.96 -31.83
C LEU A 14 -5.96 -0.06 -30.93
N VAL A 15 -6.26 -1.34 -31.09
CA VAL A 15 -5.61 -2.45 -30.35
C VAL A 15 -4.10 -2.44 -30.57
N TYR A 16 -3.67 -2.26 -31.82
CA TYR A 16 -2.25 -2.14 -32.16
C TYR A 16 -1.59 -0.94 -31.48
N LEU A 17 -2.20 0.25 -31.61
CA LEU A 17 -1.66 1.49 -31.05
C LEU A 17 -1.63 1.49 -29.53
N LEU A 18 -2.64 0.91 -28.86
CA LEU A 18 -2.65 0.78 -27.41
C LEU A 18 -1.57 -0.18 -26.93
N ARG A 19 -1.40 -1.34 -27.58
CA ARG A 19 -0.35 -2.31 -27.22
C ARG A 19 1.06 -1.75 -27.39
N SER A 20 1.31 -0.98 -28.45
CA SER A 20 2.63 -0.38 -28.68
C SER A 20 2.85 0.94 -27.91
N GLY A 21 1.77 1.67 -27.63
CA GLY A 21 1.83 3.06 -27.17
C GLY A 21 1.60 3.26 -25.67
N LEU A 22 0.95 2.31 -24.98
CA LEU A 22 0.75 2.38 -23.53
C LEU A 22 2.05 2.08 -22.79
N LEU A 23 2.91 3.09 -22.72
CA LEU A 23 4.14 3.09 -21.94
C LEU A 23 4.01 4.01 -20.74
N ARG A 24 4.50 3.58 -19.57
CA ARG A 24 4.39 4.35 -18.32
C ARG A 24 5.06 5.71 -18.37
N ASN A 25 6.21 5.79 -19.03
CA ASN A 25 7.00 7.02 -19.14
C ASN A 25 7.12 7.45 -20.61
N LEU A 26 6.02 7.35 -21.37
CA LEU A 26 5.98 7.79 -22.75
C LEU A 26 6.40 9.26 -22.82
N GLY A 27 7.45 9.58 -23.59
CA GLY A 27 7.90 10.96 -23.77
C GLY A 27 8.30 11.69 -22.48
N GLY A 28 8.66 10.98 -21.41
CA GLY A 28 9.11 11.60 -20.15
C GLY A 28 7.98 12.16 -19.28
N VAL A 29 6.75 11.66 -19.42
CA VAL A 29 5.58 12.12 -18.64
C VAL A 29 5.78 12.06 -17.11
N ASN A 30 6.69 11.22 -16.62
CA ASN A 30 6.98 11.09 -15.19
C ASN A 30 8.16 11.96 -14.73
N GLU A 31 8.73 12.81 -15.60
CA GLU A 31 9.87 13.65 -15.26
C GLU A 31 9.48 14.67 -14.19
N PRO A 32 10.14 14.69 -13.01
CA PRO A 32 9.76 15.57 -11.90
C PRO A 32 9.79 17.06 -12.27
N GLN A 33 10.67 17.46 -13.18
CA GLN A 33 10.81 18.85 -13.64
C GLN A 33 9.52 19.40 -14.26
N LEU A 34 8.71 18.55 -14.91
CA LEU A 34 7.41 18.95 -15.44
C LEU A 34 6.48 19.47 -14.33
N TYR A 35 6.60 18.91 -13.13
CA TYR A 35 5.71 19.18 -12.00
C TYR A 35 6.30 20.18 -10.99
N ALA A 36 7.55 20.62 -11.18
CA ALA A 36 8.26 21.48 -10.24
C ALA A 36 7.83 22.97 -10.30
N HIS A 37 7.39 23.47 -11.46
CA HIS A 37 7.18 24.90 -11.67
C HIS A 37 5.72 25.37 -11.56
N LEU A 38 4.78 24.66 -12.20
CA LEU A 38 3.36 25.02 -12.17
C LEU A 38 2.50 23.76 -12.09
N TYR A 39 1.64 23.68 -11.08
CA TYR A 39 0.83 22.49 -10.80
C TYR A 39 -0.40 22.33 -11.72
N LEU A 40 -0.72 23.31 -12.57
CA LEU A 40 -1.94 23.32 -13.39
C LEU A 40 -1.66 23.69 -14.85
N LYS A 41 -2.38 23.05 -15.80
CA LYS A 41 -2.57 23.48 -17.19
C LYS A 41 -1.33 23.60 -18.11
N THR A 42 -0.14 23.21 -17.67
CA THR A 42 1.06 23.20 -18.53
C THR A 42 1.25 21.89 -19.32
N LYS A 43 0.46 20.85 -19.02
CA LYS A 43 0.64 19.48 -19.56
C LYS A 43 -0.51 19.02 -20.44
N ARG A 44 -1.08 19.93 -21.25
CA ARG A 44 -2.26 19.65 -22.09
C ARG A 44 -2.11 18.40 -22.95
N LEU A 45 -0.96 18.22 -23.60
CA LEU A 45 -0.72 17.02 -24.43
C LEU A 45 -0.70 15.72 -23.62
N ILE A 46 -0.21 15.76 -22.37
CA ILE A 46 -0.19 14.59 -21.47
C ILE A 46 -1.60 14.29 -20.99
N GLU A 47 -2.34 15.33 -20.59
CA GLU A 47 -3.74 15.24 -20.17
C GLU A 47 -4.62 14.70 -21.30
N ASP A 48 -4.50 15.26 -22.50
CA ASP A 48 -5.22 14.83 -23.71
C ASP A 48 -4.92 13.37 -24.05
N TYR A 49 -3.65 12.97 -23.99
CA TYR A 49 -3.25 11.58 -24.21
C TYR A 49 -3.86 10.63 -23.17
N HIS A 50 -3.81 11.00 -21.88
CA HIS A 50 -4.35 10.17 -20.81
C HIS A 50 -5.88 10.04 -20.90
N ASN A 51 -6.56 11.15 -21.20
CA ASN A 51 -8.01 11.18 -21.41
C ASN A 51 -8.41 10.31 -22.61
N GLU A 52 -7.68 10.43 -23.73
CA GLU A 52 -7.93 9.66 -24.94
C GLU A 52 -7.72 8.15 -24.71
N ALA A 53 -6.59 7.77 -24.09
CA ALA A 53 -6.28 6.38 -23.78
C ALA A 53 -7.29 5.76 -22.80
N SER A 54 -7.71 6.52 -21.78
CA SER A 54 -8.72 6.08 -20.80
C SER A 54 -10.09 5.91 -21.44
N ALA A 55 -10.51 6.87 -22.27
CA ALA A 55 -11.79 6.82 -22.97
C ALA A 55 -11.87 5.63 -23.94
N ILE A 56 -10.82 5.35 -24.72
CA ILE A 56 -10.79 4.22 -25.66
C ILE A 56 -10.84 2.88 -24.92
N THR A 57 -10.05 2.75 -23.84
CA THR A 57 -10.02 1.53 -23.01
C THR A 57 -11.41 1.23 -22.43
N TYR A 58 -12.14 2.27 -22.01
CA TYR A 58 -13.46 2.14 -21.42
C TYR A 58 -14.58 1.92 -22.44
N ALA A 59 -14.58 2.65 -23.56
CA ALA A 59 -15.73 2.73 -24.46
C ALA A 59 -15.73 1.73 -25.62
N GLU A 60 -14.57 1.46 -26.23
CA GLU A 60 -14.51 0.74 -27.52
C GLU A 60 -14.02 -0.70 -27.37
N VAL A 61 -13.01 -0.96 -26.53
CA VAL A 61 -12.53 -2.32 -26.29
C VAL A 61 -13.56 -3.16 -25.52
N MET A 62 -14.31 -2.55 -24.60
CA MET A 62 -15.28 -3.29 -23.78
C MET A 62 -16.59 -3.60 -24.49
N ASN A 63 -16.92 -2.94 -25.61
CA ASN A 63 -18.22 -3.07 -26.27
C ASN A 63 -18.20 -3.76 -27.64
N THR A 64 -17.04 -4.09 -28.21
CA THR A 64 -16.95 -4.76 -29.52
C THR A 64 -16.07 -6.00 -29.49
N GLY A 65 -16.64 -7.17 -29.82
CA GLY A 65 -15.93 -8.43 -30.02
C GLY A 65 -16.39 -9.60 -29.12
N PRO A 66 -15.95 -10.85 -29.38
CA PRO A 66 -16.16 -11.98 -28.48
C PRO A 66 -15.62 -11.65 -27.07
N SER A 67 -16.32 -12.05 -26.01
CA SER A 67 -15.92 -11.75 -24.62
C SER A 67 -14.47 -12.16 -24.31
N GLN A 68 -14.07 -13.35 -24.78
CA GLN A 68 -12.75 -13.91 -24.50
C GLN A 68 -11.58 -13.09 -25.06
N GLN A 69 -11.69 -12.60 -26.30
CA GLN A 69 -10.62 -11.78 -26.90
C GLN A 69 -10.47 -10.43 -26.20
N ARG A 70 -11.58 -9.86 -25.73
CA ARG A 70 -11.59 -8.62 -24.94
C ARG A 70 -10.92 -8.82 -23.58
N GLU A 71 -11.30 -9.87 -22.87
CA GLU A 71 -10.71 -10.22 -21.58
C GLU A 71 -9.20 -10.44 -21.68
N MET A 72 -8.76 -11.19 -22.70
CA MET A 72 -7.34 -11.37 -22.99
C MET A 72 -6.64 -10.04 -23.26
N PHE A 73 -7.19 -9.20 -24.14
CA PHE A 73 -6.58 -7.90 -24.45
C PHE A 73 -6.45 -7.01 -23.21
N VAL A 74 -7.48 -6.94 -22.36
CA VAL A 74 -7.46 -6.15 -21.13
C VAL A 74 -6.45 -6.73 -20.14
N SER A 75 -6.40 -8.05 -19.99
CA SER A 75 -5.44 -8.74 -19.13
C SER A 75 -4.00 -8.48 -19.57
N ASP A 76 -3.70 -8.69 -20.86
CA ASP A 76 -2.37 -8.48 -21.44
C ASP A 76 -1.93 -7.03 -21.33
N THR A 77 -2.82 -6.09 -21.69
CA THR A 77 -2.57 -4.65 -21.61
C THR A 77 -2.30 -4.24 -20.17
N ARG A 78 -3.09 -4.72 -19.21
CA ARG A 78 -2.86 -4.46 -17.78
C ARG A 78 -1.54 -5.06 -17.30
N GLN A 79 -1.17 -6.24 -17.76
CA GLN A 79 0.08 -6.89 -17.38
C GLN A 79 1.30 -6.15 -17.95
N SER A 80 1.22 -5.67 -19.20
CA SER A 80 2.28 -4.90 -19.86
C SER A 80 2.41 -3.49 -19.29
N PHE A 81 1.31 -2.77 -19.09
CA PHE A 81 1.32 -1.42 -18.49
C PHE A 81 1.66 -1.45 -16.98
N GLY A 82 1.34 -2.56 -16.32
CA GLY A 82 1.55 -2.79 -14.89
C GLY A 82 0.53 -2.09 -13.99
N SER A 83 0.74 -2.16 -12.68
CA SER A 83 -0.08 -1.46 -11.67
C SER A 83 0.74 -0.50 -10.81
N THR A 84 0.15 0.59 -10.36
CA THR A 84 0.78 1.50 -9.40
C THR A 84 0.76 0.86 -8.01
N ALA A 85 1.85 1.03 -7.25
CA ALA A 85 1.97 0.58 -5.88
C ALA A 85 2.43 1.74 -4.98
N LEU A 86 1.88 1.80 -3.77
CA LEU A 86 2.35 2.69 -2.72
C LEU A 86 3.31 1.91 -1.82
N VAL A 87 4.58 2.29 -1.81
CA VAL A 87 5.61 1.64 -0.99
C VAL A 87 5.93 2.54 0.20
N LEU A 88 5.47 2.12 1.37
CA LEU A 88 5.69 2.80 2.64
C LEU A 88 6.97 2.24 3.29
N HIS A 89 8.08 2.88 2.97
CA HIS A 89 9.40 2.54 3.50
C HIS A 89 9.86 3.59 4.50
N GLY A 90 10.43 3.17 5.63
CA GLY A 90 11.00 4.08 6.62
C GLY A 90 10.72 3.67 8.07
N GLY A 91 11.62 4.12 8.95
CA GLY A 91 11.57 3.85 10.39
C GLY A 91 10.51 4.66 11.15
N ALA A 92 10.59 4.55 12.48
CA ALA A 92 9.62 5.06 13.45
C ALA A 92 8.99 6.43 13.16
N THR A 93 9.81 7.42 12.84
CA THR A 93 9.39 8.81 12.62
C THR A 93 8.56 9.00 11.35
N PHE A 94 8.72 8.13 10.35
CA PHE A 94 8.06 8.28 9.05
C PHE A 94 6.62 7.74 9.00
N ALA A 95 6.21 6.96 10.00
CA ALA A 95 4.90 6.32 10.01
C ALA A 95 3.73 7.32 9.94
N LEU A 96 3.82 8.45 10.66
CA LEU A 96 2.82 9.51 10.61
C LEU A 96 2.80 10.26 9.27
N TYR A 97 3.97 10.44 8.64
CA TYR A 97 4.05 11.03 7.30
C TYR A 97 3.40 10.12 6.26
N HIS A 98 3.69 8.82 6.31
CA HIS A 98 3.07 7.81 5.45
C HIS A 98 1.55 7.78 5.61
N PHE A 99 1.06 7.93 6.83
CA PHE A 99 -0.36 8.05 7.12
C PHE A 99 -0.98 9.30 6.46
N GLY A 100 -0.31 10.45 6.57
CA GLY A 100 -0.72 11.70 5.91
C GLY A 100 -0.71 11.61 4.39
N VAL A 101 0.31 10.98 3.80
CA VAL A 101 0.38 10.71 2.35
C VAL A 101 -0.76 9.81 1.90
N ALA A 102 -1.03 8.73 2.65
CA ALA A 102 -2.15 7.84 2.34
C ALA A 102 -3.50 8.58 2.42
N LYS A 103 -3.71 9.44 3.44
CA LYS A 103 -4.90 10.29 3.56
C LYS A 103 -5.03 11.22 2.35
N ALA A 104 -3.96 11.90 1.96
CA ALA A 104 -3.98 12.81 0.82
C ALA A 104 -4.29 12.07 -0.50
N LEU A 105 -3.70 10.90 -0.72
CA LEU A 105 -3.99 10.06 -1.89
C LEU A 105 -5.45 9.57 -1.87
N PHE A 106 -5.95 9.15 -0.72
CA PHE A 106 -7.33 8.70 -0.57
C PHE A 106 -8.33 9.82 -0.85
N ASN A 107 -8.13 11.01 -0.28
CA ASN A 107 -9.02 12.17 -0.47
C ASN A 107 -9.07 12.69 -1.92
N ASN A 108 -8.13 12.28 -2.78
CA ASN A 108 -8.10 12.64 -4.20
C ASN A 108 -8.44 11.45 -5.11
N ASP A 109 -8.92 10.32 -4.56
CA ASP A 109 -9.20 9.08 -5.31
C ASP A 109 -7.97 8.48 -6.03
N LEU A 110 -6.78 8.74 -5.49
CA LEU A 110 -5.49 8.30 -6.05
C LEU A 110 -4.80 7.21 -5.22
N LEU A 111 -5.43 6.70 -4.16
CA LEU A 111 -4.83 5.67 -3.31
C LEU A 111 -4.64 4.35 -4.09
N PRO A 112 -3.40 3.87 -4.30
CA PRO A 112 -3.16 2.65 -5.06
C PRO A 112 -3.73 1.41 -4.38
N ARG A 113 -4.21 0.46 -5.19
CA ARG A 113 -4.69 -0.83 -4.67
C ARG A 113 -3.60 -1.73 -4.11
N ILE A 114 -2.35 -1.54 -4.55
CA ILE A 114 -1.20 -2.30 -4.07
C ILE A 114 -0.48 -1.42 -3.05
N ILE A 115 -0.41 -1.87 -1.80
CA ILE A 115 0.26 -1.15 -0.71
C ILE A 115 1.29 -2.10 -0.10
N THR A 116 2.52 -1.63 -0.01
CA THR A 116 3.64 -2.37 0.59
C THR A 116 4.12 -1.59 1.80
N GLY A 117 4.33 -2.28 2.92
CA GLY A 117 4.90 -1.67 4.12
C GLY A 117 5.99 -2.53 4.73
N SER A 118 7.01 -1.87 5.29
CA SER A 118 8.05 -2.50 6.10
C SER A 118 8.12 -1.84 7.48
N SER A 119 8.49 -2.62 8.50
CA SER A 119 8.72 -2.13 9.86
C SER A 119 7.46 -1.45 10.43
N ILE A 120 7.53 -0.25 11.03
CA ILE A 120 6.32 0.43 11.54
C ILE A 120 5.34 0.79 10.40
N SER A 121 5.86 1.07 9.22
CA SER A 121 5.04 1.39 8.05
C SER A 121 4.20 0.20 7.58
N ALA A 122 4.57 -1.04 7.96
CA ALA A 122 3.73 -2.22 7.76
C ALA A 122 2.43 -2.16 8.58
N LEU A 123 2.45 -1.58 9.78
CA LEU A 123 1.24 -1.36 10.58
C LEU A 123 0.31 -0.34 9.92
N VAL A 124 0.87 0.75 9.40
CA VAL A 124 0.10 1.76 8.65
C VAL A 124 -0.51 1.15 7.38
N ALA A 125 0.28 0.41 6.60
CA ALA A 125 -0.22 -0.30 5.43
C ALA A 125 -1.33 -1.30 5.79
N ALA A 126 -1.13 -2.08 6.86
CA ALA A 126 -2.10 -3.03 7.37
C ALA A 126 -3.41 -2.35 7.78
N LEU A 127 -3.34 -1.22 8.46
CA LEU A 127 -4.51 -0.45 8.89
C LEU A 127 -5.35 -0.01 7.68
N ILE A 128 -4.69 0.52 6.64
CA ILE A 128 -5.36 0.96 5.41
C ILE A 128 -5.95 -0.23 4.63
N CYS A 129 -5.24 -1.35 4.55
CA CYS A 129 -5.66 -2.51 3.76
C CYS A 129 -6.73 -3.39 4.43
N THR A 130 -6.95 -3.28 5.73
CA THR A 130 -7.96 -4.05 6.49
C THR A 130 -9.32 -3.36 6.57
N HIS A 131 -9.39 -2.10 6.18
CA HIS A 131 -10.58 -1.26 6.24
C HIS A 131 -11.14 -0.93 4.86
N THR A 132 -12.47 -0.86 4.78
CA THR A 132 -13.16 -0.53 3.52
C THR A 132 -13.08 0.96 3.24
N ASP A 133 -13.41 1.35 2.01
CA ASP A 133 -13.38 2.76 1.58
C ASP A 133 -14.35 3.62 2.38
N ASN A 134 -15.44 3.03 2.88
CA ASN A 134 -16.39 3.72 3.76
C ASN A 134 -15.83 3.94 5.18
N ASP A 135 -14.95 3.03 5.63
CA ASP A 135 -14.37 3.10 6.98
C ASP A 135 -13.13 4.03 7.01
N LEU A 136 -12.39 4.10 5.90
CA LEU A 136 -11.13 4.86 5.80
C LEU A 136 -11.23 6.34 6.19
N PRO A 137 -12.28 7.11 5.82
CA PRO A 137 -12.44 8.49 6.28
C PRO A 137 -12.38 8.61 7.81
N SER A 138 -13.08 7.70 8.52
CA SER A 138 -13.08 7.71 9.98
C SER A 138 -11.69 7.42 10.55
N ILE A 139 -10.93 6.51 9.94
CA ILE A 139 -9.56 6.19 10.36
C ILE A 139 -8.64 7.37 10.12
N PHE A 140 -8.77 8.05 8.98
CA PHE A 140 -7.95 9.19 8.63
C PHE A 140 -8.28 10.44 9.44
N ASP A 141 -9.45 10.52 10.05
CA ASP A 141 -9.78 11.59 10.99
C ASP A 141 -9.13 11.28 12.35
N ALA A 142 -8.22 12.18 12.76
CA ALA A 142 -7.41 12.06 13.96
C ALA A 142 -8.23 11.92 15.27
N SER A 143 -9.54 12.09 15.20
CA SER A 143 -10.51 11.88 16.28
C SER A 143 -11.01 10.42 16.40
N ALA A 144 -10.91 9.60 15.35
CA ALA A 144 -11.45 8.23 15.34
C ALA A 144 -10.40 7.12 15.44
N VAL A 145 -9.12 7.39 15.14
CA VAL A 145 -8.05 6.64 15.81
C VAL A 145 -8.17 7.00 17.27
N LYS A 146 -8.59 6.06 18.11
CA LYS A 146 -8.57 6.22 19.57
C LYS A 146 -7.12 6.42 20.01
N LEU A 147 -6.66 7.66 19.91
CA LEU A 147 -5.53 8.21 20.64
C LEU A 147 -5.98 8.49 22.09
N GLU A 148 -7.11 7.97 22.57
CA GLU A 148 -7.47 7.99 24.00
C GLU A 148 -6.36 7.41 24.92
N PRO A 149 -5.50 6.46 24.51
CA PRO A 149 -4.32 6.10 25.28
C PRO A 149 -3.26 7.22 25.38
N PHE A 150 -3.26 8.19 24.45
CA PHE A 150 -2.46 9.41 24.57
C PHE A 150 -2.95 10.30 25.72
N GLU A 151 -4.24 10.27 26.07
CA GLU A 151 -4.77 11.05 27.20
C GLU A 151 -4.65 10.31 28.53
N LYS A 152 -4.99 9.01 28.57
CA LYS A 152 -5.16 8.29 29.85
C LYS A 152 -3.87 7.89 30.58
N LYS A 153 -2.69 7.90 29.93
CA LYS A 153 -1.42 7.53 30.58
C LYS A 153 -0.51 8.68 31.00
N GLY A 154 -0.97 9.93 30.94
CA GLY A 154 -0.18 11.03 31.49
C GLY A 154 -0.93 12.34 31.53
N GLY A 155 -1.40 12.70 32.73
CA GLY A 155 -1.98 14.00 33.04
C GLY A 155 -1.02 15.13 32.68
N GLY A 156 -1.36 15.86 31.64
CA GLY A 156 -0.55 16.98 31.15
C GLY A 156 -0.99 17.35 29.74
N GLY A 157 -1.65 18.52 29.62
CA GLY A 157 -2.31 18.96 28.40
C GLY A 157 -1.42 18.95 27.16
N TYR A 158 -2.08 18.83 26.01
CA TYR A 158 -1.55 18.74 24.65
C TYR A 158 -0.31 19.62 24.36
N ARG A 159 -0.29 20.86 24.86
CA ARG A 159 0.83 21.80 24.72
C ARG A 159 2.15 21.31 25.35
N ARG A 160 2.09 20.56 26.46
CA ARG A 160 3.28 20.04 27.16
C ARG A 160 3.88 18.83 26.45
N LYS A 161 3.06 18.00 25.82
CA LYS A 161 3.49 16.86 24.99
C LYS A 161 4.07 17.32 23.65
N LEU A 162 3.46 18.33 23.02
CA LEU A 162 3.99 18.95 21.80
C LEU A 162 5.33 19.67 22.03
N ARG A 163 5.49 20.32 23.19
CA ARG A 163 6.78 20.89 23.60
C ARG A 163 7.84 19.82 23.87
N ARG A 164 7.47 18.70 24.51
CA ARG A 164 8.35 17.53 24.68
C ARG A 164 8.70 16.84 23.34
N LEU A 165 7.80 16.84 22.37
CA LEU A 165 8.06 16.34 21.02
C LEU A 165 9.17 17.14 20.33
N LEU A 166 9.18 18.46 20.53
CA LEU A 166 10.22 19.37 20.05
C LEU A 166 11.51 19.29 20.88
N GLU A 167 11.43 18.98 22.18
CA GLU A 167 12.57 19.02 23.10
C GLU A 167 13.29 17.66 23.35
N THR A 168 12.65 16.48 23.18
CA THR A 168 13.18 15.20 23.77
C THR A 168 13.28 13.94 22.88
N GLY A 169 12.90 13.94 21.60
CA GLY A 169 13.33 12.87 20.66
C GLY A 169 12.49 11.56 20.60
N TYR A 170 11.54 11.55 19.68
CA TYR A 170 11.12 10.52 18.68
C TYR A 170 10.98 9.00 18.94
N ILE A 171 11.47 8.36 20.01
CA ILE A 171 11.36 6.87 20.12
C ILE A 171 10.12 6.39 20.89
N LEU A 172 9.71 7.09 21.95
CA LEU A 172 8.58 6.66 22.80
C LEU A 172 7.23 6.75 22.07
N ASP A 173 7.08 7.74 21.19
CA ASP A 173 5.82 8.03 20.48
C ASP A 173 5.53 6.97 19.40
N ALA A 174 6.57 6.52 18.68
CA ALA A 174 6.43 5.50 17.66
C ALA A 174 6.02 4.13 18.23
N LYS A 175 6.48 3.78 19.44
CA LYS A 175 6.03 2.56 20.13
C LYS A 175 4.55 2.64 20.50
N VAL A 176 4.13 3.78 21.04
CA VAL A 176 2.73 4.00 21.42
C VAL A 176 1.84 4.00 20.18
N PHE A 177 2.26 4.68 19.11
CA PHE A 177 1.55 4.68 17.83
C PHE A 177 1.44 3.28 17.24
N ALA A 178 2.53 2.51 17.25
CA ALA A 178 2.54 1.14 16.78
C ALA A 178 1.59 0.25 17.59
N GLN A 179 1.57 0.38 18.93
CA GLN A 179 0.65 -0.35 19.79
C GLN A 179 -0.81 0.02 19.54
N VAL A 180 -1.10 1.32 19.37
CA VAL A 180 -2.45 1.79 19.04
C VAL A 180 -2.91 1.19 17.71
N ILE A 181 -2.06 1.18 16.68
CA ILE A 181 -2.43 0.56 15.41
C ILE A 181 -2.63 -0.95 15.60
N GLU A 182 -1.75 -1.62 16.34
CA GLU A 182 -1.88 -3.05 16.65
C GLU A 182 -3.23 -3.36 17.33
N ASP A 183 -3.64 -2.57 18.31
CA ASP A 183 -4.90 -2.72 19.04
C ASP A 183 -6.13 -2.50 18.13
N ASN A 184 -5.99 -1.66 17.10
CA ASN A 184 -7.04 -1.43 16.10
C ASN A 184 -7.01 -2.44 14.95
N LEU A 185 -5.89 -3.14 14.74
CA LEU A 185 -5.78 -4.21 13.77
C LEU A 185 -6.45 -5.45 14.34
N GLY A 186 -7.68 -5.76 13.96
CA GLY A 186 -8.33 -7.02 14.34
C GLY A 186 -7.58 -8.28 13.87
N ASP A 187 -8.11 -9.46 14.20
CA ASP A 187 -7.52 -10.76 13.83
C ASP A 187 -7.90 -11.18 12.40
N SER A 188 -7.57 -10.31 11.44
CA SER A 188 -7.80 -10.53 10.01
C SER A 188 -6.58 -11.17 9.34
N THR A 189 -6.83 -12.13 8.44
CA THR A 189 -5.80 -12.69 7.57
C THR A 189 -5.59 -11.87 6.30
N PHE A 190 -4.48 -12.11 5.58
CA PHE A 190 -4.26 -11.48 4.27
C PHE A 190 -5.36 -11.81 3.27
N GLU A 191 -5.88 -13.05 3.27
CA GLU A 191 -6.98 -13.46 2.41
C GLU A 191 -8.30 -12.76 2.79
N GLU A 192 -8.62 -12.69 4.08
CA GLU A 192 -9.83 -12.02 4.59
C GLU A 192 -9.81 -10.52 4.25
N ALA A 193 -8.68 -9.85 4.49
CA ALA A 193 -8.51 -8.44 4.17
C ALA A 193 -8.64 -8.19 2.65
N PHE A 194 -7.99 -9.00 1.82
CA PHE A 194 -8.10 -8.87 0.36
C PHE A 194 -9.53 -9.12 -0.13
N LYS A 195 -10.23 -10.12 0.41
CA LYS A 195 -11.63 -10.38 0.05
C LYS A 195 -12.54 -9.19 0.40
N LYS A 196 -12.31 -8.58 1.57
CA LYS A 196 -13.06 -7.44 2.10
C LYS A 196 -12.81 -6.14 1.33
N THR A 197 -11.54 -5.79 1.08
CA THR A 197 -11.16 -4.45 0.60
C THR A 197 -10.69 -4.42 -0.85
N LYS A 198 -10.36 -5.58 -1.44
CA LYS A 198 -9.69 -5.72 -2.75
C LYS A 198 -8.34 -5.00 -2.85
N ARG A 199 -7.77 -4.56 -1.72
CA ARG A 199 -6.40 -4.01 -1.63
C ARG A 199 -5.41 -5.15 -1.42
N ILE A 200 -4.32 -5.10 -2.17
CA ILE A 200 -3.20 -6.04 -2.06
C ILE A 200 -2.22 -5.47 -1.05
N LEU A 201 -2.23 -6.03 0.16
CA LEU A 201 -1.25 -5.73 1.20
C LEU A 201 -0.02 -6.62 1.02
N ASN A 202 1.16 -6.01 0.99
CA ASN A 202 2.44 -6.71 1.04
C ASN A 202 3.23 -6.26 2.27
N ILE A 203 3.69 -7.23 3.07
CA ILE A 203 4.55 -6.99 4.23
C ILE A 203 5.82 -7.82 4.07
N THR A 204 6.97 -7.18 4.24
CA THR A 204 8.27 -7.85 4.26
C THR A 204 8.66 -8.24 5.67
N VAL A 205 9.08 -9.49 5.86
CA VAL A 205 9.61 -10.02 7.12
C VAL A 205 10.91 -10.76 6.86
N ASN A 206 11.88 -10.60 7.75
CA ASN A 206 13.11 -11.38 7.73
C ASN A 206 13.10 -12.42 8.82
N SER A 207 13.94 -13.43 8.64
CA SER A 207 14.26 -14.40 9.67
C SER A 207 15.53 -13.98 10.40
N LYS A 208 15.65 -14.34 11.68
CA LYS A 208 16.89 -14.17 12.46
C LYS A 208 18.05 -15.04 11.97
N ARG A 209 17.82 -15.97 11.04
CA ARG A 209 18.86 -16.85 10.49
C ARG A 209 19.76 -16.07 9.54
N LYS A 210 21.08 -16.13 9.78
CA LYS A 210 22.11 -15.33 9.08
C LYS A 210 22.10 -15.40 7.53
N ASN A 211 21.49 -16.43 6.93
CA ASN A 211 21.49 -16.65 5.48
C ASN A 211 20.08 -16.81 4.87
N GLU A 212 19.02 -16.40 5.59
CA GLU A 212 17.66 -16.54 5.07
C GLU A 212 17.19 -15.24 4.40
N VAL A 213 16.68 -15.36 3.17
CA VAL A 213 16.20 -14.22 2.37
C VAL A 213 14.90 -13.66 2.98
N PRO A 214 14.72 -12.33 2.98
CA PRO A 214 13.44 -11.70 3.31
C PRO A 214 12.25 -12.38 2.62
N ARG A 215 11.18 -12.64 3.36
CA ARG A 215 9.93 -13.18 2.81
C ARG A 215 8.91 -12.06 2.63
N LEU A 216 8.30 -12.03 1.45
CA LEU A 216 7.16 -11.17 1.16
C LEU A 216 5.85 -11.90 1.49
N LEU A 217 5.10 -11.37 2.44
CA LEU A 217 3.81 -11.89 2.87
C LEU A 217 2.68 -11.09 2.21
N ASN A 218 1.79 -11.78 1.51
CA ASN A 218 0.57 -11.21 0.95
C ASN A 218 -0.52 -12.29 0.82
N TYR A 219 -1.67 -11.94 0.24
CA TYR A 219 -2.79 -12.84 0.06
C TYR A 219 -2.52 -14.06 -0.84
N LEU A 220 -1.45 -14.05 -1.64
CA LEU A 220 -1.04 -15.17 -2.49
C LEU A 220 0.01 -16.05 -1.80
N THR A 221 1.03 -15.44 -1.19
CA THR A 221 2.15 -16.16 -0.58
C THR A 221 1.85 -16.65 0.84
N ALA A 222 0.98 -15.94 1.56
CA ALA A 222 0.67 -16.19 2.97
C ALA A 222 -0.80 -15.88 3.31
N PRO A 223 -1.79 -16.47 2.60
CA PRO A 223 -3.21 -16.12 2.72
C PRO A 223 -3.77 -16.24 4.15
N THR A 224 -3.33 -17.26 4.88
CA THR A 224 -3.83 -17.61 6.21
C THR A 224 -3.13 -16.86 7.35
N VAL A 225 -2.05 -16.12 7.06
CA VAL A 225 -1.27 -15.42 8.09
C VAL A 225 -2.06 -14.24 8.64
N LEU A 226 -2.04 -14.08 9.96
CA LEU A 226 -2.61 -12.93 10.65
C LEU A 226 -1.76 -11.68 10.37
N ILE A 227 -2.40 -10.67 9.79
CA ILE A 227 -1.75 -9.42 9.38
C ILE A 227 -1.08 -8.73 10.59
N ARG A 228 -1.75 -8.73 11.75
CA ARG A 228 -1.21 -8.15 12.99
C ARG A 228 0.16 -8.75 13.32
N THR A 229 0.27 -10.07 13.35
CA THR A 229 1.54 -10.75 13.66
C THR A 229 2.62 -10.51 12.61
N ALA A 230 2.26 -10.42 11.33
CA ALA A 230 3.19 -10.08 10.26
C ALA A 230 3.74 -8.65 10.40
N ALA A 231 2.87 -7.68 10.71
CA ALA A 231 3.27 -6.29 10.91
C ALA A 231 4.16 -6.14 12.16
N CYS A 232 3.80 -6.78 13.28
CA CYS A 232 4.62 -6.77 14.50
C CYS A 232 5.97 -7.47 14.31
N ALA A 233 6.01 -8.61 13.61
CA ALA A 233 7.25 -9.29 13.27
C ALA A 233 8.18 -8.39 12.42
N SER A 234 7.61 -7.69 11.43
CA SER A 234 8.33 -6.70 10.62
C SER A 234 8.89 -5.55 11.46
N ALA A 235 8.15 -5.09 12.48
CA ALA A 235 8.53 -3.98 13.36
C ALA A 235 9.39 -4.36 14.59
N SER A 236 9.74 -5.63 14.78
CA SER A 236 10.40 -6.13 16.00
C SER A 236 11.90 -5.77 16.13
N SER A 237 12.56 -5.34 15.05
CA SER A 237 14.00 -5.00 15.04
C SER A 237 14.35 -3.71 15.80
N LEU A 238 13.43 -2.74 15.84
CA LEU A 238 13.63 -1.45 16.50
C LEU A 238 13.49 -1.54 18.03
N GLY A 239 13.39 -2.76 18.58
CA GLY A 239 13.08 -2.99 20.00
C GLY A 239 11.71 -2.43 20.40
N ILE A 240 10.81 -2.23 19.43
CA ILE A 240 9.47 -1.69 19.61
C ILE A 240 8.52 -2.79 20.06
N PHE A 241 8.57 -3.94 19.39
CA PHE A 241 7.90 -5.16 19.80
C PHE A 241 8.91 -6.24 20.13
N GLU A 242 8.56 -7.13 21.05
CA GLU A 242 9.29 -8.38 21.20
C GLU A 242 9.19 -9.20 19.90
N SER A 243 10.25 -9.91 19.57
CA SER A 243 10.28 -10.79 18.39
C SER A 243 9.11 -11.77 18.47
N THR A 244 8.14 -11.60 17.57
CA THR A 244 6.88 -12.32 17.58
C THR A 244 6.89 -13.35 16.45
N ASP A 245 6.45 -14.57 16.76
CA ASP A 245 6.26 -15.60 15.75
C ASP A 245 5.07 -15.25 14.86
N LEU A 246 5.19 -15.52 13.56
CA LEU A 246 4.08 -15.39 12.65
C LEU A 246 3.00 -16.39 13.03
N LYS A 247 1.74 -15.95 13.05
CA LYS A 247 0.59 -16.81 13.34
C LYS A 247 -0.30 -16.91 12.13
N ALA A 248 -0.89 -18.09 11.93
CA ALA A 248 -1.89 -18.33 10.91
C ALA A 248 -3.22 -18.74 11.54
N LYS A 249 -4.30 -18.31 10.91
CA LYS A 249 -5.66 -18.66 11.26
C LYS A 249 -6.11 -19.81 10.37
N MET A 250 -6.49 -20.91 10.99
CA MET A 250 -6.99 -22.10 10.33
C MET A 250 -8.48 -21.94 9.96
N LYS A 251 -9.01 -22.85 9.15
CA LYS A 251 -10.41 -22.80 8.68
C LYS A 251 -11.44 -22.90 9.81
N ASP A 252 -11.06 -23.54 10.92
CA ASP A 252 -11.87 -23.66 12.14
C ASP A 252 -11.78 -22.42 13.05
N GLY A 253 -11.02 -21.39 12.65
CA GLY A 253 -10.78 -20.18 13.43
C GLY A 253 -9.67 -20.31 14.48
N THR A 254 -9.04 -21.48 14.61
CA THR A 254 -7.90 -21.66 15.53
C THR A 254 -6.67 -20.93 15.02
N VAL A 255 -5.90 -20.36 15.96
CA VAL A 255 -4.68 -19.62 15.65
C VAL A 255 -3.48 -20.51 16.01
N VAL A 256 -2.67 -20.81 15.01
CA VAL A 256 -1.47 -21.67 15.13
C VAL A 256 -0.23 -20.91 14.66
N ASN A 257 0.97 -21.37 15.04
CA ASN A 257 2.20 -20.79 14.52
C ASN A 257 2.35 -21.11 13.03
N TRP A 258 2.73 -20.09 12.26
CA TRP A 258 2.94 -20.20 10.82
C TRP A 258 4.41 -20.52 10.52
N GLY A 259 4.65 -21.68 9.91
CA GLY A 259 5.99 -22.20 9.61
C GLY A 259 6.52 -23.14 10.68
N SER A 260 7.72 -23.68 10.46
CA SER A 260 8.36 -24.62 11.41
C SER A 260 8.79 -23.90 12.70
N HIS A 261 8.64 -24.59 13.84
CA HIS A 261 8.85 -24.09 15.22
C HIS A 261 10.19 -23.40 15.55
N ASN A 262 11.14 -23.33 14.61
CA ASN A 262 12.51 -22.84 14.81
C ASN A 262 12.84 -21.55 14.04
N VAL A 263 11.85 -20.81 13.51
CA VAL A 263 12.09 -19.55 12.79
C VAL A 263 11.50 -18.39 13.55
N LYS A 264 12.37 -17.54 14.10
CA LYS A 264 12.01 -16.25 14.68
C LYS A 264 12.17 -15.15 13.63
N TRP A 265 11.20 -14.25 13.54
CA TRP A 265 11.13 -13.21 12.51
C TRP A 265 11.53 -11.82 13.05
N THR A 266 12.22 -11.02 12.23
CA THR A 266 12.71 -9.64 12.45
C THR A 266 12.70 -8.82 11.14
N GLU A 267 13.18 -7.58 11.13
CA GLU A 267 13.17 -6.67 9.96
C GLU A 267 14.04 -7.07 8.77
N ALA A 268 13.60 -6.62 7.58
CA ALA A 268 14.36 -6.39 6.35
C ALA A 268 15.67 -5.62 6.59
N ASN A 269 16.78 -6.31 6.86
CA ASN A 269 18.11 -5.70 6.82
C ASN A 269 18.26 -4.93 5.50
N GLU A 270 18.64 -3.66 5.62
CA GLU A 270 19.22 -2.88 4.54
C GLU A 270 20.27 -3.76 3.85
N SER A 271 19.97 -4.14 2.62
CA SER A 271 20.96 -4.72 1.74
C SER A 271 22.09 -3.71 1.65
N HIS A 272 23.29 -4.15 2.04
CA HIS A 272 24.55 -3.45 1.84
C HIS A 272 24.51 -2.63 0.55
N GLU A 273 24.79 -1.32 0.68
CA GLU A 273 25.20 -0.47 -0.44
C GLU A 273 26.31 -1.18 -1.23
N TRP A 274 26.15 -1.22 -2.55
CA TRP A 274 27.22 -1.51 -3.51
C TRP A 274 27.47 -0.23 -4.28
#